data_AF-A0A956J709-F1
#
_entry.id   AF-A0A956J709-F1
#
_cell.length_a   1.000
_cell.length_b   1.000
_cell.length_c   1.000
_cell.angle_alpha   90.00
_cell.angle_beta   90.00
_cell.angle_gamma   90.00
#
_symmetry.space_group_name_H-M   'P 1'
#
loop_
_entity.id
_entity.type
_entity.pdbx_description
1 polymer ?
#
loop_
_entity_poly.entity_id
_entity_poly.type
_entity_poly.pdbx_seq_one_letter_code
_entity_poly.pdbx_strand_id
1 'polypeptide(L)'
;MRTKIWVALGVCLLAAAGCSDDSSSSGGSGGTSGSGGSGGSSASGGTGGATETPIDDVPAIYAKAQCDVIKDCYGEIYAVFTQGEDCEAITSQGISDELDRIKASVDSGKTVYDGTQVEDCVAELTAKGCDAFGTKIPACEAILVGQVELGGECRLNDECAGDAFCKFGASCPGTCTALQDVGAPCDDDDECMTGLACDGNCVAPGGPGDRCGGGVEPDCKPGTFCLGEDADTSTAGNCRTLDEVFTGKLDEACSFDSNLCEASLSCAVMSVDGQGNLSL
;
A
#
# COMPACT_ATOMS: atom_id res chain seq x y z
N MET A 1 21.93 -9.48 -1.77
CA MET A 1 20.93 -8.50 -1.31
C MET A 1 19.72 -8.62 -2.22
N ARG A 2 18.66 -9.31 -1.77
CA ARG A 2 17.38 -9.34 -2.47
C ARG A 2 16.59 -8.17 -1.89
N THR A 3 16.84 -6.99 -2.45
CA THR A 3 16.13 -5.76 -2.12
C THR A 3 14.66 -6.00 -2.43
N LYS A 4 13.91 -6.19 -1.36
CA LYS A 4 12.46 -6.24 -1.34
C LYS A 4 11.95 -4.84 -1.70
N ILE A 5 11.99 -4.51 -3.00
CA ILE A 5 11.21 -3.42 -3.59
C ILE A 5 9.76 -3.94 -3.61
N TRP A 6 9.18 -4.06 -2.42
CA TRP A 6 7.73 -4.03 -2.27
C TRP A 6 7.40 -2.54 -2.27
N VAL A 7 7.19 -2.02 -3.48
CA VAL A 7 6.53 -0.73 -3.66
C VAL A 7 5.29 -0.76 -2.79
N ALA A 8 5.12 0.31 -2.00
CA ALA A 8 4.02 0.64 -1.11
C ALA A 8 2.64 0.58 -1.78
N LEU A 9 2.27 -0.59 -2.25
CA LEU A 9 0.94 -1.11 -2.19
C LEU A 9 0.79 -1.61 -0.76
N GLY A 10 -0.05 -0.96 0.04
CA GLY A 10 -0.69 -1.58 1.20
C GLY A 10 -1.59 -2.76 0.77
N VAL A 11 -1.14 -3.56 -0.18
CA VAL A 11 -1.63 -4.90 -0.47
C VAL A 11 -0.68 -5.79 0.31
N CYS A 12 -1.15 -6.12 1.51
CA CYS A 12 -0.52 -7.06 2.41
C CYS A 12 -0.41 -8.44 1.74
N LEU A 13 0.57 -8.60 0.85
CA LEU A 13 1.02 -9.90 0.33
C LEU A 13 1.87 -10.59 1.41
N LEU A 14 1.33 -10.64 2.62
CA LEU A 14 1.78 -11.57 3.64
C LEU A 14 1.47 -12.96 3.11
N ALA A 15 2.51 -13.79 3.08
CA ALA A 15 2.37 -15.22 2.94
C ALA A 15 1.37 -15.68 4.00
N ALA A 16 0.12 -15.90 3.57
CA ALA A 16 -0.89 -16.53 4.38
C ALA A 16 -0.32 -17.88 4.83
N ALA A 17 0.15 -17.96 6.07
CA ALA A 17 0.09 -19.20 6.81
C ALA A 17 -1.41 -19.52 6.90
N GLY A 18 -1.92 -20.20 5.88
CA GLY A 18 -3.34 -20.37 5.63
C GLY A 18 -4.02 -20.92 6.87
N CYS A 19 -4.87 -20.11 7.50
CA CYS A 19 -6.07 -20.60 8.14
C CYS A 19 -6.94 -21.18 7.00
N SER A 20 -6.59 -22.37 6.50
CA SER A 20 -7.41 -23.10 5.54
C SER A 20 -8.71 -23.47 6.24
N ASP A 21 -9.78 -22.74 5.94
CA ASP A 21 -11.14 -23.11 6.31
C ASP A 21 -11.50 -24.42 5.59
N ASP A 22 -11.24 -25.57 6.20
CA ASP A 22 -11.72 -26.89 5.77
C ASP A 22 -13.25 -27.00 5.96
N SER A 23 -14.01 -26.14 5.30
CA SER A 23 -15.48 -26.18 5.27
C SER A 23 -15.94 -26.98 4.06
N SER A 24 -15.93 -28.30 4.20
CA SER A 24 -16.51 -29.25 3.24
C SER A 24 -18.04 -29.13 3.23
N SER A 25 -18.56 -28.20 2.42
CA SER A 25 -20.01 -28.06 2.17
C SER A 25 -20.44 -28.96 1.01
N SER A 26 -21.03 -30.10 1.36
CA SER A 26 -21.65 -31.04 0.44
C SER A 26 -23.12 -30.68 0.18
N GLY A 27 -23.47 -30.44 -1.09
CA GLY A 27 -24.76 -30.83 -1.66
C GLY A 27 -25.81 -29.75 -1.88
N GLY A 28 -26.34 -29.70 -3.11
CA GLY A 28 -27.62 -29.02 -3.40
C GLY A 28 -27.84 -28.70 -4.88
N SER A 29 -28.25 -29.70 -5.67
CA SER A 29 -28.73 -29.52 -7.06
C SER A 29 -30.20 -29.07 -7.10
N GLY A 30 -30.52 -28.13 -8.00
CA GLY A 30 -31.88 -27.80 -8.45
C GLY A 30 -32.12 -26.27 -8.41
N GLY A 31 -32.69 -25.59 -9.39
CA GLY A 31 -33.33 -25.92 -10.65
C GLY A 31 -34.25 -24.75 -11.04
N THR A 32 -34.53 -24.65 -12.35
CA THR A 32 -35.65 -23.95 -13.01
C THR A 32 -35.57 -22.45 -13.37
N SER A 33 -35.84 -22.26 -14.66
CA SER A 33 -35.98 -21.05 -15.45
C SER A 33 -37.24 -20.25 -15.10
N GLY A 34 -37.14 -18.92 -15.15
CA GLY A 34 -38.30 -18.02 -15.10
C GLY A 34 -38.08 -16.82 -16.02
N SER A 35 -38.80 -16.80 -17.15
CA SER A 35 -38.88 -15.68 -18.08
C SER A 35 -39.99 -14.71 -17.68
N GLY A 36 -39.76 -13.41 -17.86
CA GLY A 36 -40.85 -12.44 -18.16
C GLY A 36 -40.87 -11.18 -17.29
N GLY A 37 -40.86 -10.02 -17.95
CA GLY A 37 -41.21 -8.75 -17.30
C GLY A 37 -40.72 -7.51 -18.04
N SER A 38 -41.35 -7.16 -19.17
CA SER A 38 -41.19 -5.84 -19.81
C SER A 38 -42.02 -4.81 -19.04
N GLY A 39 -41.38 -4.00 -18.21
CA GLY A 39 -42.01 -2.89 -17.47
C GLY A 39 -41.27 -1.58 -17.73
N GLY A 40 -41.83 -0.73 -18.59
CA GLY A 40 -41.31 0.61 -18.85
C GLY A 40 -41.45 1.52 -17.62
N SER A 41 -40.43 2.32 -17.35
CA SER A 41 -40.48 3.36 -16.31
C SER A 41 -40.12 4.73 -16.88
N SER A 42 -41.05 5.64 -16.64
CA SER A 42 -41.04 7.06 -16.99
C SER A 42 -39.85 7.80 -16.36
N ALA A 43 -39.11 8.54 -17.18
CA ALA A 43 -38.03 9.42 -16.75
C ALA A 43 -38.62 10.63 -15.99
N SER A 44 -38.42 10.65 -14.67
CA SER A 44 -38.53 11.88 -13.86
C SER A 44 -37.12 12.47 -13.74
N GLY A 45 -36.97 13.73 -14.13
CA GLY A 45 -35.72 14.49 -14.03
C GLY A 45 -35.25 14.56 -12.58
N GLY A 46 -34.28 13.70 -12.25
CA GLY A 46 -33.63 13.66 -10.95
C GLY A 46 -32.41 14.57 -10.95
N THR A 47 -32.35 15.43 -9.94
CA THR A 47 -31.13 16.07 -9.43
C THR A 47 -30.01 15.04 -9.45
N GLY A 48 -28.92 15.30 -10.19
CA GLY A 48 -27.84 14.34 -10.40
C GLY A 48 -27.20 13.93 -9.09
N GLY A 49 -27.71 12.86 -8.47
CA GLY A 49 -27.02 12.14 -7.42
C GLY A 49 -25.80 11.49 -8.05
N ALA A 50 -24.66 11.57 -7.37
CA ALA A 50 -23.46 10.88 -7.79
C ALA A 50 -23.81 9.41 -8.05
N THR A 51 -23.42 8.89 -9.21
CA THR A 51 -23.60 7.47 -9.53
C THR A 51 -22.67 6.70 -8.60
N GLU A 52 -23.23 5.82 -7.77
CA GLU A 52 -22.44 4.93 -6.92
C GLU A 52 -21.59 4.01 -7.78
N THR A 53 -20.29 3.95 -7.50
CA THR A 53 -19.35 3.05 -8.18
C THR A 53 -19.56 1.62 -7.66
N PRO A 54 -19.85 0.61 -8.50
CA PRO A 54 -19.90 -0.78 -8.07
C PRO A 54 -18.56 -1.25 -7.48
N ILE A 55 -18.59 -2.05 -6.42
CA ILE A 55 -17.37 -2.55 -5.77
C ILE A 55 -16.48 -3.36 -6.73
N ASP A 56 -17.08 -4.01 -7.73
CA ASP A 56 -16.39 -4.75 -8.79
C ASP A 56 -15.55 -3.87 -9.73
N ASP A 57 -15.88 -2.58 -9.84
CA ASP A 57 -15.20 -1.64 -10.73
C ASP A 57 -14.00 -0.96 -10.03
N VAL A 58 -13.93 -1.01 -8.69
CA VAL A 58 -12.89 -0.38 -7.87
C VAL A 58 -11.46 -0.79 -8.26
N PRO A 59 -11.14 -2.09 -8.46
CA PRO A 59 -9.77 -2.50 -8.80
C PRO A 59 -9.23 -1.78 -10.03
N ALA A 60 -10.02 -1.69 -11.10
CA ALA A 60 -9.60 -1.03 -12.35
C ALA A 60 -9.47 0.49 -12.18
N ILE A 61 -10.42 1.12 -11.48
CA ILE A 61 -10.43 2.57 -11.23
C ILE A 61 -9.22 2.99 -10.39
N TYR A 62 -9.00 2.30 -9.27
CA TYR A 62 -7.92 2.62 -8.34
C TYR A 62 -6.55 2.29 -8.95
N ALA A 63 -6.40 1.13 -9.59
CA ALA A 63 -5.16 0.73 -10.25
C ALA A 63 -4.73 1.78 -11.29
N LYS A 64 -5.66 2.26 -12.11
CA LYS A 64 -5.37 3.31 -13.08
C LYS A 64 -4.82 4.57 -12.40
N ALA A 65 -5.55 5.09 -11.40
CA ALA A 65 -5.15 6.32 -10.71
C ALA A 65 -3.79 6.19 -10.03
N GLN A 66 -3.56 5.09 -9.32
CA GLN A 66 -2.29 4.83 -8.65
C GLN A 66 -1.14 4.69 -9.66
N CYS A 67 -1.36 3.97 -10.76
CA CYS A 67 -0.36 3.81 -11.81
C CYS A 67 -0.01 5.13 -12.52
N ASP A 68 -0.99 6.01 -12.73
CA ASP A 68 -0.76 7.33 -13.29
C ASP A 68 0.10 8.17 -12.32
N VAL A 69 -0.22 8.17 -11.02
CA VAL A 69 0.60 8.84 -9.98
C VAL A 69 2.02 8.27 -9.92
N ILE A 70 2.18 6.94 -9.93
CA ILE A 70 3.50 6.30 -9.91
C ILE A 70 4.31 6.72 -11.15
N LYS A 71 3.73 6.68 -12.35
CA LYS A 71 4.42 7.07 -13.58
C LYS A 71 4.83 8.54 -13.54
N ASP A 72 3.98 9.43 -13.02
CA ASP A 72 4.31 10.86 -12.89
C ASP A 72 5.45 11.10 -11.90
N CYS A 73 5.52 10.31 -10.82
CA CYS A 73 6.56 10.44 -9.80
C CYS A 73 7.92 9.90 -10.19
N TYR A 74 7.94 8.77 -10.88
CA TYR A 74 9.18 8.07 -11.23
C TYR A 74 9.61 8.35 -12.68
N GLY A 75 8.72 8.85 -13.54
CA GLY A 75 9.01 9.14 -14.94
C GLY A 75 9.54 7.91 -15.68
N GLU A 76 10.62 8.10 -16.45
CA GLU A 76 11.22 7.02 -17.25
C GLU A 76 11.84 5.90 -16.41
N ILE A 77 12.24 6.17 -15.15
CA ILE A 77 12.86 5.15 -14.30
C ILE A 77 11.85 4.07 -13.90
N TYR A 78 10.56 4.38 -13.95
CA TYR A 78 9.49 3.44 -13.63
C TYR A 78 9.57 2.16 -14.47
N ALA A 79 9.78 2.30 -15.79
CA ALA A 79 9.88 1.17 -16.71
C ALA A 79 11.07 0.25 -16.41
N VAL A 80 12.13 0.79 -15.81
CA VAL A 80 13.30 0.01 -15.36
C VAL A 80 12.93 -0.82 -14.14
N PHE A 81 12.25 -0.23 -13.15
CA PHE A 81 11.85 -0.93 -11.93
C PHE A 81 10.79 -2.00 -12.15
N THR A 82 9.83 -1.76 -13.05
CA THR A 82 8.81 -2.76 -13.38
C THR A 82 9.25 -3.77 -14.41
N GLN A 83 10.47 -3.67 -14.96
CA GLN A 83 10.95 -4.55 -16.03
C GLN A 83 9.98 -4.61 -17.23
N GLY A 84 9.21 -3.53 -17.46
CA GLY A 84 8.21 -3.43 -18.51
C GLY A 84 6.86 -4.12 -18.22
N GLU A 85 6.60 -4.52 -16.97
CA GLU A 85 5.29 -5.05 -16.59
C GLU A 85 4.18 -3.98 -16.67
N ASP A 86 2.97 -4.43 -16.99
CA ASP A 86 1.78 -3.57 -17.04
C ASP A 86 1.32 -3.26 -15.61
N CYS A 87 1.61 -2.03 -15.17
CA CYS A 87 1.23 -1.50 -13.87
C CYS A 87 -0.25 -1.73 -13.55
N GLU A 88 -1.13 -1.38 -14.49
CA GLU A 88 -2.57 -1.37 -14.24
C GLU A 88 -3.07 -2.81 -14.08
N ALA A 89 -2.55 -3.73 -14.91
CA ALA A 89 -2.87 -5.14 -14.83
C ALA A 89 -2.43 -5.77 -13.50
N ILE A 90 -1.17 -5.55 -13.08
CA ILE A 90 -0.65 -6.12 -11.82
C ILE A 90 -1.37 -5.53 -10.62
N THR A 91 -1.55 -4.21 -10.60
CA THR A 91 -2.19 -3.51 -9.48
C THR A 91 -3.66 -3.90 -9.36
N SER A 92 -4.39 -3.93 -10.47
CA SER A 92 -5.80 -4.36 -10.50
C SER A 92 -5.95 -5.82 -10.08
N GLN A 93 -5.04 -6.70 -10.50
CA GLN A 93 -5.05 -8.10 -10.06
C GLN A 93 -4.86 -8.21 -8.54
N GLY A 94 -3.86 -7.51 -7.98
CA GLY A 94 -3.61 -7.54 -6.54
C GLY A 94 -4.81 -7.04 -5.71
N ILE A 95 -5.51 -6.00 -6.17
CA ILE A 95 -6.74 -5.53 -5.51
C ILE A 95 -7.88 -6.54 -5.70
N SER A 96 -8.00 -7.13 -6.89
CA SER A 96 -9.04 -8.13 -7.19
C SER A 96 -8.89 -9.39 -6.33
N ASP A 97 -7.66 -9.81 -6.03
CA ASP A 97 -7.37 -10.96 -5.17
C ASP A 97 -7.90 -10.76 -3.73
N GLU A 98 -7.88 -9.52 -3.24
CA GLU A 98 -8.42 -9.15 -1.91
C GLU A 98 -9.92 -8.86 -1.95
N LEU A 99 -10.47 -8.51 -3.12
CA LEU A 99 -11.84 -8.04 -3.28
C LEU A 99 -12.88 -9.05 -2.79
N ASP A 100 -12.66 -10.35 -3.01
CA ASP A 100 -13.59 -11.38 -2.56
C ASP A 100 -13.70 -11.44 -1.02
N ARG A 101 -12.60 -11.16 -0.29
CA ARG A 101 -12.64 -11.06 1.17
C ARG A 101 -13.41 -9.82 1.61
N ILE A 102 -13.19 -8.69 0.94
CA ILE A 102 -13.90 -7.44 1.23
C ILE A 102 -15.41 -7.61 0.99
N LYS A 103 -15.80 -8.19 -0.15
CA LYS A 103 -17.21 -8.50 -0.44
C LYS A 103 -17.83 -9.38 0.63
N ALA A 104 -17.13 -10.43 1.07
CA ALA A 104 -17.62 -11.28 2.14
C ALA A 104 -17.82 -10.51 3.46
N SER A 105 -16.92 -9.56 3.78
CA SER A 105 -17.09 -8.67 4.93
C SER A 105 -18.34 -7.78 4.79
N VAL A 106 -18.53 -7.18 3.61
CA VAL A 106 -19.70 -6.35 3.28
C VAL A 106 -21.00 -7.15 3.37
N ASP A 107 -21.04 -8.34 2.78
CA ASP A 107 -22.19 -9.25 2.83
C ASP A 107 -22.53 -9.68 4.27
N SER A 108 -21.52 -9.81 5.14
CA SER A 108 -21.70 -10.13 6.56
C SER A 108 -22.08 -8.93 7.44
N GLY A 109 -22.06 -7.70 6.88
CA GLY A 109 -22.37 -6.47 7.59
C GLY A 109 -21.26 -5.97 8.53
N LYS A 110 -20.04 -6.51 8.41
CA LYS A 110 -18.89 -6.08 9.21
C LYS A 110 -18.15 -4.87 8.63
N THR A 111 -18.31 -4.63 7.34
CA THR A 111 -17.83 -3.44 6.63
C THR A 111 -18.99 -2.87 5.81
N VAL A 112 -19.07 -1.55 5.70
CA VAL A 112 -19.97 -0.86 4.77
C VAL A 112 -19.13 -0.33 3.62
N TYR A 113 -19.50 -0.67 2.40
CA TYR A 113 -18.92 -0.08 1.19
C TYR A 113 -19.71 1.17 0.80
N ASP A 114 -19.03 2.30 0.63
CA ASP A 114 -19.60 3.54 0.11
C ASP A 114 -18.99 3.85 -1.27
N GLY A 115 -19.67 3.38 -2.32
CA GLY A 115 -19.24 3.59 -3.71
C GLY A 115 -19.34 5.04 -4.17
N THR A 116 -19.94 5.95 -3.38
CA THR A 116 -20.00 7.38 -3.72
C THR A 116 -18.69 8.11 -3.38
N GLN A 117 -17.86 7.53 -2.51
CA GLN A 117 -16.57 8.09 -2.10
C GLN A 117 -15.41 7.77 -3.05
N VAL A 118 -15.59 6.86 -4.02
CA VAL A 118 -14.52 6.39 -4.91
C VAL A 118 -13.94 7.52 -5.77
N GLU A 119 -14.77 8.42 -6.29
CA GLU A 119 -14.32 9.55 -7.10
C GLU A 119 -13.46 10.52 -6.29
N ASP A 120 -13.89 10.85 -5.07
CA ASP A 120 -13.15 11.73 -4.15
C ASP A 120 -11.82 11.11 -3.73
N CYS A 121 -11.78 9.80 -3.48
CA CYS A 121 -10.55 9.06 -3.19
C CYS A 121 -9.54 9.17 -4.34
N VAL A 122 -9.97 8.87 -5.58
CA VAL A 122 -9.10 8.94 -6.76
C VAL A 122 -8.63 10.37 -7.03
N ALA A 123 -9.50 11.36 -6.83
CA ALA A 123 -9.16 12.76 -6.97
C ALA A 123 -8.11 13.18 -5.93
N GLU A 124 -8.27 12.79 -4.66
CA GLU A 124 -7.30 13.10 -3.59
C GLU A 124 -5.96 12.38 -3.81
N LEU A 125 -5.98 11.09 -4.21
CA LEU A 125 -4.79 10.33 -4.59
C LEU A 125 -4.00 11.03 -5.68
N THR A 126 -4.69 11.44 -6.76
CA THR A 126 -4.07 12.16 -7.87
C THR A 126 -3.52 13.52 -7.42
N ALA A 127 -4.26 14.25 -6.57
CA ALA A 127 -3.86 15.56 -6.09
C ALA A 127 -2.63 15.53 -5.16
N LYS A 128 -2.47 14.46 -4.36
CA LYS A 128 -1.28 14.25 -3.53
C LYS A 128 -0.05 13.90 -4.36
N GLY A 129 -0.21 13.27 -5.52
CA GLY A 129 0.90 12.84 -6.36
C GLY A 129 1.87 11.95 -5.57
N CYS A 130 3.16 12.30 -5.56
CA CYS A 130 4.20 11.48 -4.93
C CYS A 130 4.12 11.42 -3.41
N ASP A 131 3.43 12.37 -2.78
CA ASP A 131 3.20 12.37 -1.34
C ASP A 131 2.13 11.35 -0.92
N ALA A 132 1.42 10.75 -1.88
CA ALA A 132 0.44 9.69 -1.61
C ALA A 132 1.09 8.39 -1.12
N PHE A 133 2.34 8.12 -1.50
CA PHE A 133 3.01 6.87 -1.13
C PHE A 133 3.34 6.85 0.37
N GLY A 134 2.80 5.87 1.09
CA GLY A 134 2.98 5.73 2.54
C GLY A 134 2.12 6.68 3.38
N THR A 135 1.17 7.39 2.77
CA THR A 135 0.25 8.28 3.49
C THR A 135 -1.18 7.76 3.34
N LYS A 136 -1.87 7.59 4.47
CA LYS A 136 -3.31 7.29 4.46
C LYS A 136 -4.09 8.47 3.86
N ILE A 137 -5.02 8.17 2.94
CA ILE A 137 -5.82 9.16 2.23
C ILE A 137 -7.24 9.13 2.82
N PRO A 138 -7.66 10.15 3.59
CA PRO A 138 -8.95 10.12 4.28
C PRO A 138 -10.14 9.85 3.36
N ALA A 139 -10.14 10.38 2.13
CA ALA A 139 -11.21 10.10 1.17
C ALA A 139 -11.25 8.61 0.75
N CYS A 140 -10.10 7.93 0.71
CA CYS A 140 -10.04 6.49 0.39
C CYS A 140 -10.44 5.62 1.59
N GLU A 141 -10.09 6.02 2.81
CA GLU A 141 -10.53 5.33 4.04
C GLU A 141 -12.06 5.38 4.19
N ALA A 142 -12.71 6.42 3.66
CA ALA A 142 -14.16 6.55 3.70
C ALA A 142 -14.91 5.56 2.78
N ILE A 143 -14.23 4.86 1.87
CA ILE A 143 -14.86 3.88 0.97
C ILE A 143 -15.29 2.63 1.74
N LEU A 144 -14.51 2.20 2.74
CA LEU A 144 -14.77 1.01 3.54
C LEU A 144 -14.86 1.39 5.01
N VAL A 145 -16.08 1.39 5.54
CA VAL A 145 -16.34 1.77 6.93
C VAL A 145 -16.56 0.52 7.79
N GLY A 146 -15.59 0.19 8.62
CA GLY A 146 -15.69 -0.90 9.59
C GLY A 146 -16.82 -0.72 10.60
N GLN A 147 -17.49 -1.81 10.94
CA GLN A 147 -18.65 -1.85 11.84
C GLN A 147 -18.38 -2.64 13.13
N VAL A 148 -17.24 -3.33 13.22
CA VAL A 148 -16.88 -4.13 14.39
C VAL A 148 -16.23 -3.23 15.44
N GLU A 149 -16.89 -3.11 16.59
CA GLU A 149 -16.36 -2.35 17.73
C GLU A 149 -15.07 -2.97 18.29
N LEU A 150 -14.29 -2.17 19.04
CA LEU A 150 -13.11 -2.65 19.76
C LEU A 150 -13.42 -3.87 20.62
N GLY A 151 -12.58 -4.90 20.54
CA GLY A 151 -12.77 -6.18 21.20
C GLY A 151 -13.64 -7.19 20.42
N GLY A 152 -14.26 -6.79 19.31
CA GLY A 152 -15.02 -7.67 18.43
C GLY A 152 -14.15 -8.54 17.52
N GLU A 153 -14.71 -9.64 17.01
CA GLU A 153 -14.03 -10.56 16.10
C GLU A 153 -13.92 -10.01 14.67
N CYS A 154 -12.72 -10.04 14.11
CA CYS A 154 -12.43 -9.51 12.77
C CYS A 154 -11.59 -10.46 11.90
N ARG A 155 -11.63 -10.27 10.58
CA ARG A 155 -10.75 -10.95 9.60
C ARG A 155 -9.98 -10.00 8.68
N LEU A 156 -10.32 -8.72 8.71
CA LEU A 156 -9.72 -7.64 7.93
C LEU A 156 -9.59 -6.42 8.83
N ASN A 157 -8.59 -5.59 8.59
CA ASN A 157 -8.47 -4.31 9.30
C ASN A 157 -9.70 -3.42 9.03
N ASP A 158 -10.22 -3.43 7.80
CA ASP A 158 -11.41 -2.69 7.36
C ASP A 158 -12.74 -3.15 7.97
N GLU A 159 -12.73 -4.23 8.77
CA GLU A 159 -13.90 -4.62 9.58
C GLU A 159 -13.99 -3.78 10.86
N CYS A 160 -12.88 -3.25 11.35
CA CYS A 160 -12.81 -2.56 12.63
C CYS A 160 -13.24 -1.10 12.53
N ALA A 161 -14.11 -0.66 13.44
CA ALA A 161 -14.63 0.70 13.45
C ALA A 161 -13.61 1.69 14.04
N GLY A 162 -13.50 2.87 13.39
CA GLY A 162 -12.63 3.96 13.85
C GLY A 162 -11.13 3.67 13.65
N ASP A 163 -10.30 4.28 14.49
CA ASP A 163 -8.84 4.11 14.47
C ASP A 163 -8.42 2.78 15.12
N ALA A 164 -8.73 1.67 14.43
CA ALA A 164 -8.51 0.32 14.89
C ALA A 164 -8.01 -0.59 13.77
N PHE A 165 -7.36 -1.69 14.14
CA PHE A 165 -6.90 -2.74 13.23
C PHE A 165 -7.30 -4.12 13.74
N CYS A 166 -7.24 -5.12 12.86
CA CYS A 166 -7.56 -6.48 13.20
C CYS A 166 -6.33 -7.23 13.70
N LYS A 167 -6.18 -7.31 15.02
CA LYS A 167 -5.05 -8.00 15.64
C LYS A 167 -5.23 -9.50 15.59
N PHE A 168 -4.34 -10.21 14.90
CA PHE A 168 -4.33 -11.66 14.86
C PHE A 168 -3.51 -12.23 16.02
N GLY A 169 -4.11 -13.17 16.76
CA GLY A 169 -3.41 -13.95 17.78
C GLY A 169 -2.91 -15.29 17.24
N ALA A 170 -2.76 -16.27 18.12
CA ALA A 170 -2.44 -17.66 17.74
C ALA A 170 -3.62 -18.41 17.08
N SER A 171 -4.80 -17.80 17.04
CA SER A 171 -6.03 -18.39 16.51
C SER A 171 -6.80 -17.36 15.68
N CYS A 172 -7.40 -17.81 14.58
CA CYS A 172 -8.38 -17.08 13.78
C CYS A 172 -9.80 -17.24 14.42
N PRO A 173 -10.68 -16.22 14.42
CA PRO A 173 -10.49 -14.86 13.90
C PRO A 173 -9.62 -13.98 14.81
N GLY A 174 -9.22 -12.81 14.29
CA GLY A 174 -8.54 -11.78 15.07
C GLY A 174 -9.50 -10.98 15.95
N THR A 175 -9.00 -9.92 16.59
CA THR A 175 -9.80 -9.01 17.43
C THR A 175 -9.49 -7.55 17.11
N CYS A 176 -10.54 -6.75 16.93
CA CYS A 176 -10.40 -5.32 16.69
C CYS A 176 -9.73 -4.64 17.87
N THR A 177 -8.57 -4.05 17.62
CA THR A 177 -7.71 -3.42 18.62
C THR A 177 -7.42 -1.99 18.18
N ALA A 178 -7.33 -1.05 19.11
CA ALA A 178 -6.95 0.32 18.79
C ALA A 178 -5.55 0.37 18.20
N LEU A 179 -5.30 1.33 17.31
CA LEU A 179 -3.94 1.60 16.80
C LEU A 179 -2.97 1.87 17.96
N GLN A 180 -1.73 1.48 17.75
CA GLN A 180 -0.68 1.45 18.76
C GLN A 180 0.07 2.79 18.83
N ASP A 181 0.30 3.25 20.06
CA ASP A 181 1.09 4.44 20.39
C ASP A 181 2.60 4.21 20.20
N VAL A 182 3.38 5.29 20.21
CA VAL A 182 4.85 5.23 20.17
C VAL A 182 5.43 4.29 21.24
N GLY A 183 6.33 3.41 20.83
CA GLY A 183 7.00 2.41 21.67
C GLY A 183 6.18 1.16 21.98
N ALA A 184 4.93 1.07 21.54
CA ALA A 184 4.16 -0.16 21.62
C ALA A 184 4.62 -1.17 20.54
N PRO A 185 4.56 -2.48 20.83
CA PRO A 185 4.97 -3.50 19.87
C PRO A 185 4.00 -3.53 18.69
N CYS A 186 4.55 -3.78 17.50
CA CYS A 186 3.81 -3.90 16.26
C CYS A 186 4.45 -4.99 15.38
N ASP A 187 3.65 -5.56 14.48
CA ASP A 187 4.13 -6.46 13.44
C ASP A 187 4.15 -5.80 12.05
N ASP A 188 3.28 -4.80 11.82
CA ASP A 188 3.14 -4.05 10.56
C ASP A 188 2.83 -2.56 10.83
N ASP A 189 3.09 -1.69 9.84
CA ASP A 189 2.86 -0.23 9.94
C ASP A 189 1.40 0.13 10.23
N ASP A 190 0.45 -0.66 9.70
CA ASP A 190 -0.99 -0.43 9.87
C ASP A 190 -1.47 -0.65 11.30
N GLU A 191 -0.65 -1.27 12.17
CA GLU A 191 -0.96 -1.42 13.59
C GLU A 191 -0.69 -0.13 14.37
N CYS A 192 0.11 0.78 13.83
CA CYS A 192 0.55 1.99 14.51
C CYS A 192 -0.38 3.18 14.22
N MET A 193 -0.42 4.16 15.14
CA MET A 193 -1.12 5.42 14.91
C MET A 193 -0.60 6.13 13.65
N THR A 194 -1.47 6.91 13.02
CA THR A 194 -1.15 7.70 11.83
C THR A 194 0.13 8.53 12.01
N GLY A 195 1.08 8.37 11.10
CA GLY A 195 2.37 9.05 11.10
C GLY A 195 3.49 8.31 11.84
N LEU A 196 3.23 7.13 12.38
CA LEU A 196 4.24 6.20 12.90
C LEU A 196 4.50 5.06 11.90
N ALA A 197 5.64 4.40 12.05
CA ALA A 197 6.03 3.20 11.31
C ALA A 197 6.43 2.09 12.29
N CYS A 198 6.43 0.84 11.84
CA CYS A 198 6.75 -0.32 12.64
C CYS A 198 8.19 -0.80 12.43
N ASP A 199 9.03 -0.70 13.46
CA ASP A 199 10.39 -1.27 13.50
C ASP A 199 10.51 -2.47 14.47
N GLY A 200 9.36 -3.11 14.73
CA GLY A 200 9.12 -3.99 15.88
C GLY A 200 8.48 -3.25 17.06
N ASN A 201 8.60 -1.92 17.10
CA ASN A 201 7.72 -1.05 17.86
C ASN A 201 7.25 0.12 16.98
N CYS A 202 6.16 0.76 17.37
CA CYS A 202 5.70 1.96 16.67
C CYS A 202 6.66 3.13 16.96
N VAL A 203 7.30 3.66 15.94
CA VAL A 203 8.26 4.76 16.05
C VAL A 203 7.92 5.89 15.09
N ALA A 204 8.35 7.10 15.43
CA ALA A 204 8.28 8.21 14.49
C ALA A 204 9.41 8.03 13.46
N PRO A 205 9.11 7.98 12.15
CA PRO A 205 10.13 7.82 11.13
C PRO A 205 11.03 9.06 11.02
N GLY A 206 12.28 8.87 10.58
CA GLY A 206 13.27 9.93 10.41
C GLY A 206 12.90 10.92 9.30
N GLY A 207 12.98 12.21 9.59
CA GLY A 207 12.81 13.28 8.61
C GLY A 207 14.10 13.60 7.84
N PRO A 208 14.05 14.48 6.81
CA PRO A 208 15.23 14.89 6.07
C PRO A 208 16.32 15.45 7.00
N GLY A 209 17.52 14.88 6.90
CA GLY A 209 18.69 15.21 7.72
C GLY A 209 18.81 14.40 9.02
N ASP A 210 17.77 13.68 9.45
CA ASP A 210 17.86 12.77 10.60
C ASP A 210 18.74 11.57 10.27
N ARG A 211 19.27 10.92 11.31
CA ARG A 211 20.05 9.70 11.16
C ARG A 211 19.14 8.52 10.85
N CYS A 212 19.67 7.54 10.12
CA CYS A 212 18.95 6.34 9.72
C CYS A 212 19.90 5.15 9.58
N GLY A 213 19.34 3.94 9.52
CA GLY A 213 20.12 2.72 9.32
C GLY A 213 21.00 2.36 10.51
N GLY A 214 22.04 1.57 10.28
CA GLY A 214 22.98 1.15 11.34
C GLY A 214 22.35 0.28 12.45
N GLY A 215 21.12 -0.21 12.24
CA GLY A 215 20.43 -1.18 13.11
C GLY A 215 19.80 -0.62 14.39
N VAL A 216 19.88 0.68 14.63
CA VAL A 216 19.31 1.33 15.84
C VAL A 216 18.58 2.63 15.58
N GLU A 217 18.85 3.29 14.45
CA GLU A 217 18.17 4.53 14.07
C GLU A 217 16.88 4.18 13.33
N PRO A 218 15.83 5.02 13.43
CA PRO A 218 14.57 4.76 12.76
C PRO A 218 14.73 4.81 11.24
N ASP A 219 13.85 4.08 10.55
CA ASP A 219 13.76 4.19 9.10
C ASP A 219 13.33 5.58 8.68
N CYS A 220 13.80 5.98 7.50
CA CYS A 220 13.44 7.24 6.89
C CYS A 220 11.96 7.27 6.54
N LYS A 221 11.31 8.42 6.75
CA LYS A 221 9.91 8.60 6.39
C LYS A 221 9.70 8.42 4.88
N PRO A 222 8.48 8.08 4.44
CA PRO A 222 8.14 8.00 3.03
C PRO A 222 8.59 9.24 2.24
N GLY A 223 9.14 9.02 1.05
CA GLY A 223 9.71 10.07 0.19
C GLY A 223 11.16 10.46 0.52
N THR A 224 11.81 9.79 1.49
CA THR A 224 13.23 9.99 1.79
C THR A 224 14.02 8.67 1.75
N PHE A 225 15.33 8.77 1.53
CA PHE A 225 16.25 7.63 1.40
C PHE A 225 17.32 7.69 2.47
N CYS A 226 17.65 6.55 3.07
CA CYS A 226 18.81 6.46 3.94
C CYS A 226 20.09 6.34 3.11
N LEU A 227 20.94 7.39 3.14
CA LEU A 227 22.20 7.38 2.41
C LEU A 227 23.41 7.46 3.35
N GLY A 228 24.48 6.76 2.95
CA GLY A 228 25.72 6.68 3.70
C GLY A 228 25.64 5.75 4.91
N GLU A 229 24.65 4.86 4.96
CA GLU A 229 24.66 3.76 5.92
C GLU A 229 25.63 2.67 5.48
N ASP A 230 26.24 1.99 6.44
CA ASP A 230 27.06 0.81 6.20
C ASP A 230 26.70 -0.24 7.26
N ALA A 231 26.03 -1.29 6.81
CA ALA A 231 25.59 -2.39 7.66
C ALA A 231 26.76 -3.21 8.24
N ASP A 232 27.88 -3.32 7.52
CA ASP A 232 29.06 -4.08 7.96
C ASP A 232 29.81 -3.33 9.07
N THR A 233 29.81 -2.00 9.03
CA THR A 233 30.42 -1.16 10.08
C THR A 233 29.43 -0.58 11.08
N SER A 234 28.13 -0.88 10.93
CA SER A 234 27.04 -0.28 11.72
C SER A 234 27.08 1.26 11.72
N THR A 235 27.51 1.83 10.60
CA THR A 235 27.53 3.29 10.42
C THR A 235 26.14 3.74 10.00
N ALA A 236 25.57 4.69 10.74
CA ALA A 236 24.29 5.28 10.37
C ALA A 236 24.45 6.25 9.20
N GLY A 237 23.48 6.23 8.29
CA GLY A 237 23.32 7.22 7.25
C GLY A 237 22.56 8.45 7.71
N ASN A 238 22.10 9.24 6.75
CA ASN A 238 21.12 10.31 6.98
C ASN A 238 19.99 10.21 5.96
N CYS A 239 18.76 10.52 6.39
CA CYS A 239 17.63 10.60 5.49
C CYS A 239 17.78 11.80 4.55
N ARG A 240 17.63 11.57 3.25
CA ARG A 240 17.75 12.57 2.19
C ARG A 240 16.51 12.56 1.32
N THR A 241 16.10 13.72 0.81
CA THR A 241 14.99 13.78 -0.16
C THR A 241 15.46 13.31 -1.54
N LEU A 242 14.52 12.90 -2.39
CA LEU A 242 14.83 12.50 -3.77
C LEU A 242 15.67 13.57 -4.51
N ASP A 243 15.29 14.85 -4.38
CA ASP A 243 16.01 15.97 -5.01
C ASP A 243 17.44 16.17 -4.49
N GLU A 244 17.71 15.81 -3.22
CA GLU A 244 19.07 15.85 -2.66
C GLU A 244 19.91 14.67 -3.14
N VAL A 245 19.27 13.52 -3.32
CA VAL A 245 19.94 12.27 -3.71
C VAL A 245 20.35 12.30 -5.18
N PHE A 246 19.47 12.73 -6.09
CA PHE A 246 19.68 12.64 -7.55
C PHE A 246 20.36 13.90 -8.13
N THR A 247 21.58 14.18 -7.66
CA THR A 247 22.34 15.41 -8.02
C THR A 247 23.67 15.15 -8.75
N GLY A 248 24.04 13.89 -8.96
CA GLY A 248 25.30 13.50 -9.60
C GLY A 248 25.29 13.79 -11.10
N LYS A 249 26.26 14.56 -11.58
CA LYS A 249 26.32 14.95 -13.00
C LYS A 249 27.02 13.91 -13.84
N LEU A 250 26.91 14.06 -15.17
CA LEU A 250 27.71 13.29 -16.11
C LEU A 250 29.20 13.46 -15.78
N ASP A 251 29.91 12.33 -15.73
CA ASP A 251 31.33 12.22 -15.36
C ASP A 251 31.67 12.51 -13.87
N GLU A 252 30.68 12.68 -12.99
CA GLU A 252 30.89 12.66 -11.54
C GLU A 252 30.74 11.25 -10.98
N ALA A 253 31.52 10.92 -9.94
CA ALA A 253 31.35 9.66 -9.23
C ALA A 253 29.98 9.63 -8.55
N CYS A 254 29.26 8.52 -8.72
CA CYS A 254 27.98 8.30 -8.08
C CYS A 254 28.01 6.97 -7.32
N SER A 255 27.38 6.91 -6.15
CA SER A 255 27.33 5.70 -5.34
C SER A 255 26.17 5.76 -4.36
N PHE A 256 25.74 4.61 -3.84
CA PHE A 256 24.74 4.54 -2.78
C PHE A 256 25.21 5.18 -1.46
N ASP A 257 26.53 5.37 -1.31
CA ASP A 257 27.13 6.04 -0.15
C ASP A 257 27.24 7.57 -0.36
N SER A 258 26.91 8.05 -1.56
CA SER A 258 27.05 9.46 -1.98
C SER A 258 25.82 9.91 -2.78
N ASN A 259 26.00 10.85 -3.71
CA ASN A 259 24.94 11.27 -4.62
C ASN A 259 24.68 10.18 -5.67
N LEU A 260 23.41 10.01 -6.03
CA LEU A 260 22.97 9.29 -7.23
C LEU A 260 22.93 10.26 -8.42
N CYS A 261 22.99 9.74 -9.63
CA CYS A 261 23.00 10.59 -10.82
C CYS A 261 21.71 11.41 -10.97
N GLU A 262 21.78 12.56 -11.65
CA GLU A 262 20.63 13.34 -12.09
C GLU A 262 19.67 12.48 -12.94
N ALA A 263 18.41 12.91 -13.03
CA ALA A 263 17.42 12.25 -13.88
C ALA A 263 17.97 12.05 -15.31
N SER A 264 17.67 10.90 -15.93
CA SER A 264 18.18 10.41 -17.24
C SER A 264 19.63 9.90 -17.28
N LEU A 265 20.38 10.03 -16.18
CA LEU A 265 21.70 9.40 -16.05
C LEU A 265 21.57 8.11 -15.23
N SER A 266 22.49 7.16 -15.47
CA SER A 266 22.59 5.94 -14.67
C SER A 266 24.02 5.76 -14.18
N CYS A 267 24.16 5.26 -12.96
CA CYS A 267 25.45 4.83 -12.43
C CYS A 267 25.89 3.58 -13.18
N ALA A 268 26.89 3.73 -14.05
CA ALA A 268 27.47 2.60 -14.75
C ALA A 268 28.44 1.88 -13.81
N VAL A 269 28.23 0.58 -13.57
CA VAL A 269 29.24 -0.26 -12.93
C VAL A 269 30.44 -0.34 -13.85
N MET A 270 31.50 0.40 -13.54
CA MET A 270 32.72 0.43 -14.34
C MET A 270 33.60 -0.80 -14.08
N SER A 271 33.57 -1.34 -12.87
CA SER A 271 34.25 -2.59 -12.55
C SER A 271 33.62 -3.31 -11.37
N VAL A 272 33.61 -4.64 -11.43
CA VAL A 272 33.34 -5.49 -10.27
C VAL A 272 34.70 -6.04 -9.84
N ASP A 273 35.15 -5.70 -8.63
CA ASP A 273 36.37 -6.33 -8.13
C ASP A 273 36.11 -7.82 -7.84
N GLY A 274 37.18 -8.62 -7.68
CA GLY A 274 37.08 -10.05 -7.41
C GLY A 274 36.40 -10.41 -6.09
N GLN A 275 35.99 -9.41 -5.28
CA GLN A 275 35.24 -9.58 -4.04
C GLN A 275 33.75 -9.24 -4.21
N GLY A 276 33.33 -8.80 -5.41
CA GLY A 276 31.96 -8.43 -5.70
C GLY A 276 31.62 -6.98 -5.35
N ASN A 277 32.61 -6.15 -4.99
CA ASN A 277 32.37 -4.72 -4.79
C ASN A 277 32.24 -4.04 -6.14
N LEU A 278 31.17 -3.26 -6.29
CA LEU A 278 30.91 -2.45 -7.47
C LEU A 278 31.68 -1.15 -7.32
N SER A 279 32.63 -0.90 -8.22
CA SER A 279 33.17 0.44 -8.44
C SER A 279 32.30 1.10 -9.50
N LEU A 280 31.53 2.09 -9.06
CA LEU A 280 30.73 2.97 -9.91
C LEU A 280 31.60 4.14 -10.40
#